data_AF-A0A0M2HJS9-F1
#
_entry.id   AF-A0A0M2HJS9-F1
#
_cell.length_a   1.000
_cell.length_b   1.000
_cell.length_c   1.000
_cell.angle_alpha   90.00
_cell.angle_beta   90.00
_cell.angle_gamma   90.00
#
_symmetry.space_group_name_H-M   'P 1'
#
loop_
_entity.id
_entity.type
_entity.pdbx_description
1 polymer ?
#
loop_
_entity_poly.entity_id
_entity_poly.type
_entity_poly.pdbx_seq_one_letter_code
_entity_poly.pdbx_strand_id
1 'polypeptide(L)'
;MSTVNTSPLPDAAPSPGRRAESEAVYAAFAAGILGAIYGLLVGIFAPDLQLAGVADSFSVWAACGAAVVAAVASTLEYWRSRDRPGQQWRQSLPSWKYIVNTVSVVIVHTALAFVAVYALYRVLAMGFIGLPIVTFWAVVLMAVTLGLTTWFVYLSVSAMTTQRMSSLLLTFIAIGTLTAMVTTPDPKWWTIHFSHLGTFEDDLSSWVFNGTLIAAGLLVTTFAVYVANDMRELTDAGILQNPRGMRTVPVLFVIMGIMLACVGIFPVDVNMPAHNLSASGMAVMYLVLLIGGPRFFRGMPRTYFVASWAFLAAMAASVILFIPAVGYFSLTAFEIIVFALIFGWIAVFIRFLGVAGRKD
;
A
#
# COMPACT_ATOMS: atom_id res chain seq x y z
N MET A 1 -23.12 40.19 9.99
CA MET A 1 -21.77 39.78 9.52
C MET A 1 -21.45 38.45 10.18
N SER A 2 -21.62 37.32 9.48
CA SER A 2 -21.08 36.04 9.97
C SER A 2 -19.61 35.98 9.59
N THR A 3 -18.76 35.79 10.58
CA THR A 3 -17.33 35.55 10.39
C THR A 3 -17.17 34.14 9.82
N VAL A 4 -16.99 34.05 8.50
CA VAL A 4 -16.53 32.81 7.86
C VAL A 4 -15.13 32.54 8.42
N ASN A 5 -15.03 31.49 9.24
CA ASN A 5 -13.78 31.06 9.85
C ASN A 5 -12.95 30.37 8.75
N THR A 6 -12.22 31.16 7.96
CA THR A 6 -11.28 30.62 6.96
C THR A 6 -10.01 30.19 7.68
N SER A 7 -10.03 29.03 8.31
CA SER A 7 -8.78 28.37 8.71
C SER A 7 -7.91 28.22 7.45
N PRO A 8 -6.67 28.73 7.44
CA PRO A 8 -5.76 28.48 6.32
C PRO A 8 -5.60 26.97 6.17
N LEU A 9 -5.74 26.46 4.95
CA LEU A 9 -5.41 25.07 4.68
C LEU A 9 -3.91 24.87 4.97
N PRO A 10 -3.51 23.83 5.71
CA PRO A 10 -2.13 23.68 6.14
C PRO A 10 -1.17 23.59 4.95
N ASP A 11 -0.20 24.51 4.90
CA ASP A 11 0.79 24.68 3.82
C ASP A 11 1.77 23.50 3.67
N ALA A 12 1.85 22.61 4.67
CA ALA A 12 2.74 21.46 4.67
C ALA A 12 1.96 20.14 4.88
N ALA A 13 2.42 19.07 4.22
CA ALA A 13 1.97 17.73 4.58
C ALA A 13 2.30 17.50 6.07
N PRO A 14 1.35 17.03 6.90
CA PRO A 14 1.62 16.84 8.32
C PRO A 14 2.80 15.88 8.52
N SER A 15 3.89 16.41 9.09
CA SER A 15 5.01 15.61 9.58
C SER A 15 4.66 15.02 10.95
N PRO A 16 5.28 13.91 11.36
CA PRO A 16 5.14 13.42 12.72
C PRO A 16 5.52 14.54 13.69
N GLY A 17 4.60 14.92 14.59
CA GLY A 17 4.91 15.93 15.61
C GLY A 17 5.96 15.41 16.60
N ARG A 18 6.63 16.30 17.33
CA ARG A 18 7.63 15.95 18.37
C ARG A 18 7.19 14.82 19.31
N ARG A 19 5.89 14.79 19.65
CA ARG A 19 5.30 13.73 20.47
C ARG A 19 5.34 12.36 19.79
N ALA A 20 4.99 12.29 18.51
CA ALA A 20 5.05 11.05 17.72
C ALA A 20 6.49 10.52 17.62
N GLU A 21 7.46 11.40 17.39
CA GLU A 21 8.89 11.05 17.39
C GLU A 21 9.34 10.45 18.73
N SER A 22 8.97 11.10 19.84
CA SER A 22 9.34 10.62 21.18
C SER A 22 8.68 9.27 21.48
N GLU A 23 7.39 9.12 21.20
CA GLU A 23 6.66 7.86 21.39
C GLU A 23 7.21 6.73 20.50
N ALA A 24 7.60 7.03 19.26
CA ALA A 24 8.22 6.07 18.35
C ALA A 24 9.56 5.56 18.90
N VAL A 25 10.38 6.44 19.47
CA VAL A 25 11.66 6.07 20.10
C VAL A 25 11.43 5.18 21.32
N TYR A 26 10.48 5.51 22.20
CA TYR A 26 10.16 4.65 23.34
C TYR A 26 9.62 3.28 22.91
N ALA A 27 8.74 3.25 21.91
CA ALA A 27 8.22 2.00 21.35
C ALA A 27 9.35 1.16 20.73
N ALA A 28 10.29 1.80 20.02
CA ALA A 28 11.46 1.15 19.42
C ALA A 28 12.40 0.57 20.48
N PHE A 29 12.66 1.28 21.58
CA PHE A 29 13.45 0.73 22.69
C PHE A 29 12.77 -0.48 23.34
N ALA A 30 11.47 -0.41 23.58
CA ALA A 30 10.72 -1.55 24.13
C ALA A 30 10.75 -2.76 23.18
N ALA A 31 10.52 -2.54 21.88
CA ALA A 31 10.61 -3.57 20.85
C ALA A 31 12.04 -4.13 20.71
N GLY A 32 13.06 -3.30 20.88
CA GLY A 32 14.46 -3.72 20.88
C GLY A 32 14.81 -4.60 22.07
N ILE A 33 14.32 -4.29 23.28
CA ILE A 33 14.48 -5.16 24.46
C ILE A 33 13.78 -6.51 24.23
N LEU A 34 12.55 -6.50 23.72
CA LEU A 34 11.83 -7.72 23.36
C LEU A 34 12.56 -8.50 22.25
N GLY A 35 13.13 -7.79 21.28
CA GLY A 35 13.96 -8.35 20.23
C GLY A 35 15.23 -9.01 20.77
N ALA A 36 15.88 -8.41 21.77
CA ALA A 36 17.04 -9.00 22.44
C ALA A 36 16.68 -10.32 23.13
N ILE A 37 15.55 -10.35 23.86
CA ILE A 37 15.04 -11.56 24.51
C ILE A 37 14.69 -12.62 23.46
N TYR A 38 14.01 -12.22 22.39
CA TYR A 38 13.64 -13.13 21.30
C TYR A 38 14.87 -13.71 20.59
N GLY A 39 15.88 -12.87 20.30
CA GLY A 39 17.15 -13.30 19.73
C GLY A 39 17.94 -14.22 20.65
N LEU A 40 17.87 -14.02 21.97
CA LEU A 40 18.46 -14.93 22.95
C LEU A 40 17.81 -16.32 22.89
N LEU A 41 16.48 -16.37 22.87
CA LEU A 41 15.74 -17.64 22.76
C LEU A 41 16.08 -18.35 21.45
N VAL A 42 16.02 -17.65 20.32
CA VAL A 42 16.38 -18.22 19.01
C VAL A 42 17.82 -18.74 19.02
N GLY A 43 18.77 -17.96 19.54
CA GLY A 43 20.18 -18.35 19.60
C GLY A 43 20.50 -19.48 20.59
N ILE A 44 19.60 -19.83 21.51
CA ILE A 44 19.74 -21.00 22.39
C ILE A 44 19.12 -22.24 21.74
N PHE A 45 17.95 -22.09 21.11
CA PHE A 45 17.21 -23.22 20.53
C PHE A 45 17.65 -23.60 19.11
N ALA A 46 18.37 -22.72 18.40
CA ALA A 46 18.93 -22.97 17.07
C ALA A 46 20.46 -22.78 17.09
N PRO A 47 21.25 -23.79 17.52
CA PRO A 47 22.71 -23.66 17.66
C PRO A 47 23.44 -23.52 16.31
N ASP A 48 22.87 -24.06 15.22
CA ASP A 48 23.46 -24.01 13.86
C ASP A 48 22.84 -22.89 13.00
N LEU A 49 22.39 -21.81 13.64
CA LEU A 49 21.68 -20.73 12.96
C LEU A 49 22.57 -20.03 11.94
N GLN A 50 22.14 -20.03 10.68
CA GLN A 50 22.79 -19.28 9.62
C GLN A 50 22.05 -17.97 9.33
N LEU A 51 22.74 -16.99 8.75
CA LEU A 51 22.17 -15.69 8.43
C LEU A 51 20.95 -15.80 7.50
N ALA A 52 21.03 -16.62 6.44
CA ALA A 52 19.89 -16.98 5.60
C ALA A 52 20.00 -18.41 5.03
N GLY A 53 18.87 -19.07 4.82
CA GLY A 53 18.73 -20.47 4.40
C GLY A 53 17.27 -20.80 4.06
N VAL A 54 16.95 -22.09 3.85
CA VAL A 54 15.63 -22.49 3.30
C VAL A 54 14.49 -22.42 4.34
N ALA A 55 14.69 -22.88 5.57
CA ALA A 55 13.63 -22.91 6.59
C ALA A 55 14.07 -22.33 7.95
N ASP A 56 15.17 -22.84 8.53
CA ASP A 56 15.65 -22.43 9.85
C ASP A 56 16.81 -21.44 9.76
N SER A 57 16.52 -20.21 9.35
CA SER A 57 17.54 -19.16 9.25
C SER A 57 17.16 -17.91 10.01
N PHE A 58 18.17 -17.16 10.42
CA PHE A 58 17.97 -15.91 11.16
C PHE A 58 17.08 -14.94 10.37
N SER A 59 17.20 -14.89 9.04
CA SER A 59 16.35 -14.07 8.17
C SER A 59 14.84 -14.30 8.36
N VAL A 60 14.41 -15.56 8.55
CA VAL A 60 12.99 -15.92 8.70
C VAL A 60 12.51 -15.52 10.09
N TRP A 61 13.27 -15.87 11.14
CA TRP A 61 12.95 -15.47 12.51
C TRP A 61 12.89 -13.96 12.69
N ALA A 62 13.86 -13.23 12.12
CA ALA A 62 13.88 -11.77 12.14
C ALA A 62 12.67 -11.17 11.41
N ALA A 63 12.30 -11.71 10.24
CA ALA A 63 11.13 -11.27 9.49
C ALA A 63 9.81 -11.54 10.23
N CYS A 64 9.66 -12.71 10.87
CA CYS A 64 8.51 -13.04 11.71
C CYS A 64 8.41 -12.08 12.91
N GLY A 65 9.52 -11.83 13.61
CA GLY A 65 9.57 -10.86 14.70
C GLY A 65 9.17 -9.46 14.24
N ALA A 66 9.74 -9.01 13.11
CA ALA A 66 9.43 -7.73 12.48
C ALA A 66 7.94 -7.61 12.13
N ALA A 67 7.32 -8.65 11.58
CA ALA A 67 5.90 -8.70 11.30
C ALA A 67 5.05 -8.51 12.56
N VAL A 68 5.38 -9.21 13.66
CA VAL A 68 4.66 -9.10 14.93
C VAL A 68 4.75 -7.68 15.50
N VAL A 69 5.95 -7.11 15.59
CA VAL A 69 6.08 -5.74 16.13
C VAL A 69 5.50 -4.69 15.20
N ALA A 70 5.51 -4.90 13.88
CA ALA A 70 4.84 -4.05 12.92
C ALA A 70 3.31 -4.09 13.11
N ALA A 71 2.72 -5.27 13.31
CA ALA A 71 1.29 -5.42 13.56
C ALA A 71 0.87 -4.70 14.85
N VAL A 72 1.63 -4.89 15.93
CA VAL A 72 1.37 -4.22 17.21
C VAL A 72 1.54 -2.71 17.10
N ALA A 73 2.66 -2.24 16.54
CA ALA A 73 2.96 -0.82 16.41
C ALA A 73 1.94 -0.10 15.52
N SER A 74 1.61 -0.67 14.36
CA SER A 74 0.62 -0.10 13.45
C SER A 74 -0.78 -0.08 14.05
N THR A 75 -1.18 -1.13 14.79
CA THR A 75 -2.48 -1.14 15.50
C THR A 75 -2.54 -0.05 16.55
N LEU A 76 -1.59 -0.04 17.50
CA LEU A 76 -1.61 0.93 18.60
C LEU A 76 -1.55 2.37 18.08
N GLU A 77 -0.70 2.62 17.11
CA GLU A 77 -0.48 3.98 16.60
C GLU A 77 -1.60 4.45 15.68
N TYR A 78 -2.23 3.57 14.90
CA TYR A 78 -3.39 3.96 14.10
C TYR A 78 -4.56 4.43 14.99
N TRP A 79 -4.73 3.76 16.14
CA TRP A 79 -5.71 4.09 17.17
C TRP A 79 -5.36 5.35 17.94
N ARG A 80 -4.11 5.53 18.38
CA ARG A 80 -3.66 6.73 19.10
C ARG A 80 -3.63 7.99 18.24
N SER A 81 -3.22 7.85 16.98
CA SER A 81 -3.07 8.99 16.08
C SER A 81 -4.40 9.68 15.74
N ARG A 82 -5.56 9.07 16.01
CA ARG A 82 -6.88 9.69 15.75
C ARG A 82 -7.14 10.92 16.61
N ASP A 83 -6.48 11.03 17.76
CA ASP A 83 -6.67 12.16 18.69
C ASP A 83 -5.71 13.33 18.38
N ARG A 84 -4.84 13.17 17.38
CA ARG A 84 -3.83 14.17 17.03
C ARG A 84 -4.38 15.26 16.12
N PRO A 85 -3.77 16.46 16.12
CA PRO A 85 -4.15 17.54 15.23
C PRO A 85 -4.19 17.08 13.76
N GLY A 86 -5.25 17.42 13.03
CA GLY A 86 -5.45 17.01 11.63
C GLY A 86 -5.97 15.59 11.42
N GLN A 87 -6.09 14.77 12.48
CA GLN A 87 -6.57 13.38 12.40
C GLN A 87 -7.92 13.17 13.10
N GLN A 88 -8.41 14.18 13.81
CA GLN A 88 -9.62 14.14 14.63
C GLN A 88 -10.88 13.81 13.82
N TRP A 89 -10.91 14.11 12.52
CA TRP A 89 -12.02 13.73 11.64
C TRP A 89 -12.26 12.22 11.66
N ARG A 90 -11.23 11.39 11.91
CA ARG A 90 -11.36 9.93 12.03
C ARG A 90 -12.21 9.48 13.21
N GLN A 91 -12.38 10.32 14.24
CA GLN A 91 -13.26 10.03 15.38
C GLN A 91 -14.74 10.09 14.99
N SER A 92 -15.09 10.79 13.91
CA SER A 92 -16.46 10.84 13.38
C SER A 92 -16.85 9.61 12.56
N LEU A 93 -15.90 8.73 12.27
CA LEU A 93 -16.15 7.53 11.48
C LEU A 93 -16.92 6.48 12.29
N PRO A 94 -17.89 5.78 11.67
CA PRO A 94 -18.49 4.59 12.27
C PRO A 94 -17.44 3.55 12.66
N SER A 95 -17.62 2.90 13.81
CA SER A 95 -16.63 1.95 14.36
C SER A 95 -16.23 0.85 13.38
N TRP A 96 -17.18 0.32 12.59
CA TRP A 96 -16.88 -0.73 11.61
C TRP A 96 -15.94 -0.26 10.49
N LYS A 97 -16.10 0.98 9.99
CA LYS A 97 -15.19 1.56 8.98
C LYS A 97 -13.81 1.74 9.57
N TYR A 98 -13.75 2.19 10.82
CA TYR A 98 -12.50 2.39 11.52
C TYR A 98 -11.75 1.07 11.75
N ILE A 99 -12.46 0.00 12.08
CA ILE A 99 -11.90 -1.35 12.21
C ILE A 99 -11.36 -1.83 10.85
N VAL A 100 -12.14 -1.73 9.78
CA VAL A 100 -11.70 -2.10 8.42
C VAL A 100 -10.44 -1.34 8.01
N ASN A 101 -10.41 -0.03 8.25
CA ASN A 101 -9.26 0.81 7.96
C ASN A 101 -8.02 0.42 8.80
N THR A 102 -8.23 0.05 10.07
CA THR A 102 -7.15 -0.45 10.93
C THR A 102 -6.59 -1.75 10.37
N VAL A 103 -7.45 -2.73 10.09
CA VAL A 103 -7.05 -4.04 9.55
C VAL A 103 -6.25 -3.87 8.26
N SER A 104 -6.72 -2.99 7.37
CA SER A 104 -6.03 -2.68 6.12
C SER A 104 -4.60 -2.16 6.34
N VAL A 105 -4.44 -1.14 7.19
CA VAL A 105 -3.13 -0.54 7.49
C VAL A 105 -2.21 -1.54 8.18
N VAL A 106 -2.75 -2.34 9.10
CA VAL A 106 -2.00 -3.38 9.83
C VAL A 106 -1.48 -4.46 8.89
N ILE A 107 -2.35 -5.02 8.03
CA ILE A 107 -1.95 -6.07 7.08
C ILE A 107 -0.79 -5.58 6.21
N VAL A 108 -0.92 -4.38 5.65
CA VAL A 108 0.08 -3.85 4.72
C VAL A 108 1.42 -3.58 5.41
N HIS A 109 1.42 -2.96 6.60
CA HIS A 109 2.69 -2.72 7.33
C HIS A 109 3.32 -4.02 7.81
N THR A 110 2.51 -5.01 8.21
CA THR A 110 2.99 -6.33 8.64
C THR A 110 3.68 -7.06 7.49
N ALA A 111 3.03 -7.13 6.33
CA ALA A 111 3.58 -7.76 5.14
C ALA A 111 4.83 -7.04 4.63
N LEU A 112 4.82 -5.70 4.57
CA LEU A 112 5.98 -4.91 4.17
C LEU A 112 7.16 -5.09 5.13
N ALA A 113 6.93 -5.11 6.44
CA ALA A 113 7.98 -5.33 7.42
C ALA A 113 8.60 -6.72 7.28
N PHE A 114 7.77 -7.75 7.11
CA PHE A 114 8.24 -9.11 6.85
C PHE A 114 9.13 -9.16 5.61
N VAL A 115 8.63 -8.70 4.47
CA VAL A 115 9.36 -8.78 3.19
C VAL A 115 10.62 -7.93 3.22
N ALA A 116 10.58 -6.72 3.77
CA ALA A 116 11.74 -5.84 3.84
C ALA A 116 12.86 -6.44 4.71
N VAL A 117 12.52 -6.98 5.88
CA VAL A 117 13.51 -7.61 6.78
C VAL A 117 14.03 -8.92 6.20
N TYR A 118 13.15 -9.76 5.64
CA TYR A 118 13.55 -10.98 4.97
C TYR A 118 14.51 -10.70 3.80
N ALA A 119 14.14 -9.78 2.91
CA ALA A 119 14.95 -9.38 1.77
C ALA A 119 16.30 -8.80 2.20
N LEU A 120 16.32 -7.94 3.24
CA LEU A 120 17.56 -7.38 3.78
C LEU A 120 18.53 -8.48 4.20
N TYR A 121 18.08 -9.43 5.02
CA TYR A 121 18.94 -10.51 5.49
C TYR A 121 19.33 -11.49 4.38
N ARG A 122 18.46 -11.71 3.40
CA ARG A 122 18.79 -12.50 2.21
C ARG A 122 19.90 -11.83 1.39
N VAL A 123 19.84 -10.51 1.20
CA VAL A 123 20.90 -9.75 0.52
C VAL A 123 22.20 -9.79 1.29
N LEU A 124 22.16 -9.60 2.62
CA LEU A 124 23.35 -9.69 3.46
C LEU A 124 23.97 -11.10 3.40
N ALA A 125 23.17 -12.16 3.40
CA ALA A 125 23.65 -13.53 3.30
C ALA A 125 24.34 -13.84 1.96
N MET A 126 24.03 -13.12 0.88
CA MET A 126 24.80 -13.23 -0.37
C MET A 126 26.23 -12.67 -0.23
N GLY A 127 26.46 -11.71 0.66
CA GLY A 127 27.80 -11.18 0.96
C GLY A 127 28.54 -11.98 2.05
N PHE A 128 27.80 -12.58 2.98
CA PHE A 128 28.33 -13.33 4.13
C PHE A 128 28.01 -14.82 4.01
N ILE A 129 28.55 -15.46 2.97
CA ILE A 129 28.26 -16.86 2.64
C ILE A 129 28.73 -17.77 3.80
N GLY A 130 27.79 -18.55 4.34
CA GLY A 130 28.07 -19.52 5.40
C GLY A 130 28.33 -18.91 6.78
N LEU A 131 28.04 -17.62 6.99
CA LEU A 131 28.24 -16.97 8.29
C LEU A 131 27.31 -17.57 9.37
N PRO A 132 27.86 -18.23 10.41
CA PRO A 132 27.06 -18.68 11.55
C PRO A 132 26.70 -17.49 12.44
N ILE A 133 25.47 -17.51 12.95
CA ILE A 133 24.93 -16.52 13.88
C ILE A 133 24.95 -17.11 15.28
N VAL A 134 26.07 -16.87 15.97
CA VAL A 134 26.17 -17.18 17.40
C VAL A 134 25.15 -16.38 18.21
N THR A 135 24.80 -16.86 19.40
CA THR A 135 23.78 -16.27 20.28
C THR A 135 23.98 -14.76 20.50
N PHE A 136 25.22 -14.29 20.63
CA PHE A 136 25.52 -12.85 20.74
C PHE A 136 24.96 -12.05 19.56
N TRP A 137 25.22 -12.49 18.31
CA TRP A 137 24.72 -11.81 17.12
C TRP A 137 23.22 -11.98 16.95
N ALA A 138 22.66 -13.13 17.33
CA ALA A 138 21.22 -13.33 17.32
C ALA A 138 20.50 -12.28 18.22
N VAL A 139 21.01 -12.05 19.43
CA VAL A 139 20.50 -11.03 20.36
C VAL A 139 20.62 -9.62 19.77
N VAL A 140 21.82 -9.24 19.33
CA VAL A 140 22.09 -7.87 18.86
C VAL A 140 21.30 -7.54 17.59
N LEU A 141 21.36 -8.40 16.58
CA LEU A 141 20.69 -8.17 15.31
C LEU A 141 19.17 -8.17 15.47
N MET A 142 18.63 -9.05 16.31
CA MET A 142 17.19 -9.09 16.56
C MET A 142 16.72 -7.83 17.31
N ALA A 143 17.46 -7.38 18.31
CA ALA A 143 17.15 -6.13 19.02
C ALA A 143 17.10 -4.93 18.06
N VAL A 144 18.13 -4.78 17.21
CA VAL A 144 18.21 -3.69 16.23
C VAL A 144 17.08 -3.79 15.21
N THR A 145 16.85 -4.98 14.65
CA THR A 145 15.83 -5.19 13.61
C THR A 145 14.44 -4.83 14.12
N LEU A 146 14.08 -5.33 15.30
CA LEU A 146 12.75 -5.16 15.88
C LEU A 146 12.55 -3.69 16.30
N GLY A 147 13.57 -3.08 16.92
CA GLY A 147 13.53 -1.67 17.28
C GLY A 147 13.36 -0.74 16.07
N LEU A 148 14.18 -0.92 15.03
CA LEU A 148 14.08 -0.12 13.79
C LEU A 148 12.75 -0.35 13.07
N THR A 149 12.28 -1.60 12.98
CA THR A 149 10.99 -1.91 12.36
C THR A 149 9.87 -1.18 13.08
N THR A 150 9.82 -1.25 14.42
CA THR A 150 8.83 -0.52 15.21
C THR A 150 8.93 0.98 14.99
N TRP A 151 10.14 1.56 14.97
CA TRP A 151 10.33 3.00 14.73
C TRP A 151 9.76 3.45 13.38
N PHE A 152 10.14 2.77 12.29
CA PHE A 152 9.67 3.09 10.94
C PHE A 152 8.15 2.94 10.80
N VAL A 153 7.59 1.83 11.30
CA VAL A 153 6.14 1.57 11.21
C VAL A 153 5.35 2.57 12.05
N TYR A 154 5.81 2.87 13.27
CA TYR A 154 5.15 3.85 14.14
C TYR A 154 5.10 5.22 13.45
N LEU A 155 6.23 5.71 12.93
CA LEU A 155 6.28 7.00 12.24
C LEU A 155 5.47 7.03 10.94
N SER A 156 5.46 5.94 10.18
CA SER A 156 4.62 5.80 8.97
C SER A 156 3.15 6.02 9.30
N VAL A 157 2.66 5.34 10.34
CA VAL A 157 1.25 5.34 10.77
C VAL A 157 0.85 6.62 11.51
N SER A 158 1.80 7.26 12.19
CA SER A 158 1.58 8.41 13.08
C SER A 158 0.91 9.64 12.46
N ALA A 159 1.05 9.80 11.14
CA ALA A 159 0.56 10.94 10.38
C ALA A 159 -0.01 10.48 9.04
N MET A 160 -0.93 9.52 9.07
CA MET A 160 -1.54 8.94 7.86
C MET A 160 -2.35 9.99 7.07
N THR A 161 -2.01 10.18 5.80
CA THR A 161 -2.73 11.07 4.87
C THR A 161 -3.07 10.32 3.58
N THR A 162 -3.92 10.89 2.75
CA THR A 162 -4.24 10.38 1.40
C THR A 162 -2.97 10.13 0.58
N GLN A 163 -1.99 11.03 0.66
CA GLN A 163 -0.70 10.88 -0.02
C GLN A 163 0.11 9.71 0.53
N ARG A 164 0.23 9.57 1.86
CA ARG A 164 0.95 8.45 2.47
C ARG A 164 0.28 7.11 2.17
N MET A 165 -1.05 7.05 2.23
CA MET A 165 -1.82 5.85 1.88
C MET A 165 -1.56 5.42 0.43
N SER A 166 -1.46 6.36 -0.50
CA SER A 166 -1.11 6.04 -1.89
C SER A 166 0.33 5.60 -2.06
N SER A 167 1.30 6.26 -1.42
CA SER A 167 2.69 5.78 -1.45
C SER A 167 2.79 4.38 -0.87
N LEU A 168 2.12 4.12 0.26
CA LEU A 168 2.06 2.80 0.89
C LEU A 168 1.46 1.75 -0.05
N LEU A 169 0.35 2.08 -0.72
CA LEU A 169 -0.31 1.22 -1.71
C LEU A 169 0.62 0.87 -2.88
N LEU A 170 1.28 1.88 -3.47
CA LEU A 170 2.21 1.69 -4.58
C LEU A 170 3.39 0.81 -4.17
N THR A 171 3.99 1.10 -3.01
CA THR A 171 5.11 0.33 -2.47
C THR A 171 4.69 -1.12 -2.19
N PHE A 172 3.50 -1.33 -1.59
CA PHE A 172 3.00 -2.66 -1.28
C PHE A 172 2.75 -3.49 -2.53
N ILE A 173 2.05 -2.94 -3.53
CA ILE A 173 1.79 -3.65 -4.79
C ILE A 173 3.09 -3.94 -5.54
N ALA A 174 4.00 -2.98 -5.61
CA ALA A 174 5.28 -3.16 -6.29
C ALA A 174 6.10 -4.27 -5.64
N ILE A 175 6.27 -4.22 -4.31
CA ILE A 175 7.04 -5.22 -3.56
C ILE A 175 6.39 -6.60 -3.65
N GLY A 176 5.07 -6.69 -3.47
CA GLY A 176 4.34 -7.96 -3.57
C GLY A 176 4.44 -8.56 -4.98
N THR A 177 4.24 -7.75 -6.02
CA THR A 177 4.37 -8.19 -7.41
C THR A 177 5.79 -8.67 -7.73
N LEU A 178 6.81 -7.89 -7.38
CA LEU A 178 8.21 -8.27 -7.60
C LEU A 178 8.58 -9.54 -6.84
N THR A 179 8.08 -9.70 -5.61
CA THR A 179 8.28 -10.92 -4.83
C THR A 179 7.67 -12.11 -5.56
N ALA A 180 6.42 -12.02 -6.03
CA ALA A 180 5.78 -13.08 -6.80
C ALA A 180 6.52 -13.41 -8.11
N MET A 181 7.05 -12.40 -8.82
CA MET A 181 7.85 -12.59 -10.04
C MET A 181 9.16 -13.34 -9.78
N VAL A 182 9.79 -13.15 -8.61
CA VAL A 182 11.05 -13.80 -8.25
C VAL A 182 10.81 -15.20 -7.70
N THR A 183 9.68 -15.44 -7.05
CA THR A 183 9.35 -16.74 -6.43
C THR A 183 8.51 -17.65 -7.31
N THR A 184 8.16 -17.22 -8.53
CA THR A 184 7.37 -18.02 -9.47
C THR A 184 8.14 -19.26 -9.94
N PRO A 185 7.50 -20.44 -10.00
CA PRO A 185 8.12 -21.65 -10.52
C PRO A 185 8.26 -21.62 -12.05
N ASP A 186 7.47 -20.82 -12.77
CA ASP A 186 7.50 -20.73 -14.23
C ASP A 186 8.40 -19.57 -14.71
N PRO A 187 9.59 -19.83 -15.29
CA PRO A 187 10.48 -18.78 -15.79
C PRO A 187 9.92 -18.03 -17.02
N LYS A 188 8.87 -18.55 -17.67
CA LYS A 188 8.23 -17.95 -18.84
C LYS A 188 6.82 -17.44 -18.56
N TRP A 189 6.46 -17.26 -17.28
CA TRP A 189 5.16 -16.73 -16.84
C TRP A 189 4.71 -15.50 -17.64
N TRP A 190 5.65 -14.62 -17.98
CA TRP A 190 5.42 -13.34 -18.66
C TRP A 190 4.93 -13.49 -20.11
N THR A 191 5.02 -14.68 -20.70
CA THR A 191 4.51 -14.97 -22.05
C THR A 191 3.01 -15.25 -22.09
N ILE A 192 2.37 -15.44 -20.93
CA ILE A 192 0.98 -15.86 -20.80
C ILE A 192 0.11 -14.63 -20.47
N HIS A 193 0.03 -14.26 -19.20
CA HIS A 193 -0.62 -13.05 -18.70
C HIS A 193 -0.03 -12.69 -17.33
N PHE A 194 -0.14 -11.44 -16.91
CA PHE A 194 0.36 -10.93 -15.64
C PHE A 194 -0.26 -11.66 -14.45
N SER A 195 -1.55 -11.99 -14.53
CA SER A 195 -2.26 -12.78 -13.50
C SER A 195 -1.77 -14.23 -13.38
N HIS A 196 -0.86 -14.70 -14.24
CA HIS A 196 -0.29 -16.06 -14.18
C HIS A 196 0.57 -16.25 -12.93
N LEU A 197 1.09 -15.14 -12.37
CA LEU A 197 1.75 -15.15 -11.08
C LEU A 197 0.87 -15.66 -9.94
N GLY A 198 -0.45 -15.69 -10.13
CA GLY A 198 -1.47 -16.12 -9.17
C GLY A 198 -2.04 -17.53 -9.36
N THR A 199 -1.56 -18.34 -10.32
CA THR A 199 -2.23 -19.58 -10.76
C THR A 199 -1.54 -20.88 -10.33
N PHE A 200 -0.47 -20.78 -9.53
CA PHE A 200 0.28 -21.95 -9.06
C PHE A 200 -0.26 -22.38 -7.69
N GLU A 201 -1.01 -23.48 -7.64
CA GLU A 201 -1.55 -24.01 -6.38
C GLU A 201 -0.43 -24.25 -5.36
N ASP A 202 -0.64 -23.79 -4.12
CA ASP A 202 0.27 -23.93 -2.98
C ASP A 202 1.68 -23.32 -3.11
N ASP A 203 1.98 -22.63 -4.20
CA ASP A 203 3.26 -21.93 -4.38
C ASP A 203 3.28 -20.53 -3.77
N LEU A 204 4.46 -20.13 -3.29
CA LEU A 204 4.69 -18.82 -2.65
C LEU A 204 4.34 -17.65 -3.59
N SER A 205 4.59 -17.77 -4.90
CA SER A 205 4.23 -16.73 -5.87
C SER A 205 2.74 -16.42 -5.86
N SER A 206 1.89 -17.45 -5.86
CA SER A 206 0.44 -17.28 -5.89
C SER A 206 -0.10 -16.69 -4.60
N TRP A 207 0.37 -17.19 -3.45
CA TRP A 207 0.01 -16.63 -2.15
C TRP A 207 0.40 -15.16 -2.04
N VAL A 208 1.60 -14.80 -2.49
CA VAL A 208 2.09 -13.42 -2.44
C VAL A 208 1.35 -12.54 -3.45
N PHE A 209 1.17 -12.97 -4.70
CA PHE A 209 0.49 -12.18 -5.73
C PHE A 209 -0.98 -11.93 -5.37
N ASN A 210 -1.75 -13.01 -5.15
CA ASN A 210 -3.18 -12.92 -4.85
C ASN A 210 -3.41 -12.23 -3.50
N GLY A 211 -2.63 -12.58 -2.47
CA GLY A 211 -2.69 -11.93 -1.17
C GLY A 211 -2.38 -10.43 -1.24
N THR A 212 -1.43 -10.03 -2.08
CA THR A 212 -1.13 -8.60 -2.34
C THR A 212 -2.32 -7.90 -2.97
N LEU A 213 -2.97 -8.48 -3.99
CA LEU A 213 -4.14 -7.88 -4.62
C LEU A 213 -5.33 -7.74 -3.65
N ILE A 214 -5.57 -8.75 -2.80
CA ILE A 214 -6.61 -8.72 -1.76
C ILE A 214 -6.35 -7.59 -0.76
N ALA A 215 -5.15 -7.55 -0.19
CA ALA A 215 -4.77 -6.54 0.80
C ALA A 215 -4.70 -5.13 0.17
N ALA A 216 -4.24 -5.02 -1.08
CA ALA A 216 -4.22 -3.77 -1.82
C ALA A 216 -5.64 -3.27 -2.13
N GLY A 217 -6.56 -4.17 -2.51
CA GLY A 217 -7.97 -3.83 -2.68
C GLY A 217 -8.59 -3.28 -1.40
N LEU A 218 -8.32 -3.93 -0.26
CA LEU A 218 -8.71 -3.42 1.05
C LEU A 218 -8.10 -2.04 1.34
N LEU A 219 -6.82 -1.83 0.99
CA LEU A 219 -6.14 -0.55 1.16
C LEU A 219 -6.71 0.55 0.24
N VAL A 220 -7.12 0.22 -0.98
CA VAL A 220 -7.83 1.15 -1.89
C VAL A 220 -9.19 1.55 -1.29
N THR A 221 -9.93 0.61 -0.69
CA THR A 221 -11.20 0.96 -0.02
C THR A 221 -10.99 1.85 1.19
N THR A 222 -9.93 1.61 1.97
CA THR A 222 -9.53 2.46 3.10
C THR A 222 -9.12 3.85 2.60
N PHE A 223 -8.32 3.89 1.54
CA PHE A 223 -7.88 5.11 0.86
C PHE A 223 -9.07 5.96 0.39
N ALA A 224 -10.14 5.34 -0.10
CA ALA A 224 -11.35 6.04 -0.52
C ALA A 224 -11.99 6.86 0.63
N VAL A 225 -11.85 6.41 1.88
CA VAL A 225 -12.32 7.16 3.06
C VAL A 225 -11.53 8.45 3.25
N TYR A 226 -10.22 8.42 3.02
CA TYR A 226 -9.35 9.60 3.09
C TYR A 226 -9.64 10.57 1.94
N VAL A 227 -9.81 10.06 0.71
CA VAL A 227 -10.25 10.87 -0.44
C VAL A 227 -11.59 11.54 -0.17
N ALA A 228 -12.55 10.83 0.45
CA ALA A 228 -13.84 11.41 0.81
C ALA A 228 -13.71 12.58 1.79
N ASN A 229 -12.79 12.48 2.76
CA ASN A 229 -12.50 13.56 3.69
C ASN A 229 -11.88 14.76 2.96
N ASP A 230 -10.82 14.56 2.18
CA ASP A 230 -10.14 15.63 1.46
C ASP A 230 -11.09 16.36 0.49
N MET A 231 -11.92 15.60 -0.24
CA MET A 231 -12.92 16.17 -1.13
C MET A 231 -14.00 16.95 -0.38
N ARG A 232 -14.40 16.52 0.81
CA ARG A 232 -15.33 17.27 1.67
C ARG A 232 -14.68 18.60 2.08
N GLU A 233 -13.45 18.58 2.57
CA GLU A 233 -12.74 19.80 2.98
C GLU A 233 -12.60 20.80 1.82
N LEU A 234 -12.23 20.34 0.62
CA LEU A 234 -12.13 21.19 -0.56
C LEU A 234 -13.48 21.71 -1.08
N THR A 235 -14.56 20.94 -0.89
CA THR A 235 -15.92 21.37 -1.24
C THR A 235 -16.42 22.42 -0.25
N ASP A 236 -16.20 22.20 1.05
CA ASP A 236 -16.58 23.12 2.13
C ASP A 236 -15.79 24.45 2.03
N ALA A 237 -14.55 24.39 1.54
CA ALA A 237 -13.74 25.57 1.22
C ALA A 237 -14.13 26.29 -0.09
N GLY A 238 -15.11 25.77 -0.85
CA GLY A 238 -15.58 26.36 -2.11
C GLY A 238 -14.65 26.16 -3.32
N ILE A 239 -13.59 25.35 -3.18
CA ILE A 239 -12.65 25.05 -4.28
C ILE A 239 -13.30 24.08 -5.26
N LEU A 240 -13.84 22.97 -4.75
CA LEU A 240 -14.60 22.02 -5.58
C LEU A 240 -16.05 22.48 -5.72
N GLN A 241 -16.46 22.76 -6.95
CA GLN A 241 -17.77 23.36 -7.25
C GLN A 241 -18.89 22.34 -7.44
N ASN A 242 -18.58 21.04 -7.51
CA ASN A 242 -19.59 19.99 -7.71
C ASN A 242 -19.76 19.11 -6.46
N PRO A 243 -20.81 19.33 -5.66
CA PRO A 243 -21.08 18.54 -4.46
C PRO A 243 -21.34 17.06 -4.72
N ARG A 244 -21.73 16.66 -5.94
CA ARG A 244 -21.93 15.24 -6.26
C ARG A 244 -20.61 14.50 -6.39
N GLY A 245 -19.55 15.19 -6.83
CA GLY A 245 -18.21 14.62 -6.97
C GLY A 245 -17.70 14.03 -5.65
N MET A 246 -17.94 14.72 -4.53
CA MET A 246 -17.52 14.29 -3.19
C MET A 246 -18.10 12.94 -2.76
N ARG A 247 -19.25 12.52 -3.34
CA ARG A 247 -19.90 11.24 -3.03
C ARG A 247 -19.56 10.18 -4.07
N THR A 248 -19.58 10.56 -5.35
CA THR A 248 -19.37 9.60 -6.45
C THR A 248 -17.93 9.09 -6.51
N VAL A 249 -16.93 9.97 -6.35
CA VAL A 249 -15.51 9.58 -6.50
C VAL A 249 -15.07 8.56 -5.45
N PRO A 250 -15.34 8.75 -4.14
CA PRO A 250 -15.03 7.71 -3.15
C PRO A 250 -15.75 6.38 -3.41
N VAL A 251 -17.00 6.40 -3.88
CA VAL A 251 -17.73 5.18 -4.22
C VAL A 251 -17.06 4.44 -5.38
N LEU A 252 -16.61 5.15 -6.43
CA LEU A 252 -15.86 4.55 -7.53
C LEU A 252 -14.55 3.93 -7.04
N PHE A 253 -13.82 4.59 -6.13
CA PHE A 253 -12.62 4.02 -5.51
C PHE A 253 -12.94 2.78 -4.65
N VAL A 254 -14.04 2.77 -3.89
CA VAL A 254 -14.45 1.60 -3.12
C VAL A 254 -14.76 0.43 -4.06
N ILE A 255 -15.53 0.65 -5.13
CA ILE A 255 -15.82 -0.39 -6.12
C ILE A 255 -14.53 -0.90 -6.75
N MET A 256 -13.62 0.00 -7.13
CA MET A 256 -12.33 -0.35 -7.71
C MET A 256 -11.47 -1.18 -6.75
N GLY A 257 -11.45 -0.85 -5.46
CA GLY A 257 -10.76 -1.63 -4.44
C GLY A 257 -11.37 -3.01 -4.21
N ILE A 258 -12.71 -3.13 -4.23
CA ILE A 258 -13.40 -4.43 -4.18
C ILE A 258 -13.03 -5.26 -5.40
N MET A 259 -13.08 -4.67 -6.60
CA MET A 259 -12.72 -5.36 -7.85
C MET A 259 -11.26 -5.81 -7.83
N LEU A 260 -10.33 -4.99 -7.32
CA LEU A 260 -8.93 -5.37 -7.13
C LEU A 260 -8.76 -6.56 -6.18
N ALA A 261 -9.49 -6.58 -5.07
CA ALA A 261 -9.47 -7.73 -4.17
C ALA A 261 -10.06 -8.98 -4.85
N CYS A 262 -11.15 -8.84 -5.61
CA CYS A 262 -11.75 -9.94 -6.34
C CYS A 262 -10.83 -10.55 -7.41
N VAL A 263 -9.93 -9.78 -8.02
CA VAL A 263 -8.89 -10.32 -8.92
C VAL A 263 -8.00 -11.33 -8.17
N GLY A 264 -7.64 -11.05 -6.91
CA GLY A 264 -6.88 -11.99 -6.07
C GLY A 264 -7.71 -13.12 -5.45
N ILE A 265 -9.00 -12.88 -5.16
CA ILE A 265 -9.92 -13.92 -4.61
C ILE A 265 -10.29 -14.95 -5.69
N PHE A 266 -10.40 -14.53 -6.94
CA PHE A 266 -10.71 -15.38 -8.07
C PHE A 266 -9.50 -15.48 -9.00
N PRO A 267 -8.51 -16.34 -8.70
CA PRO A 267 -7.46 -16.67 -9.65
C PRO A 267 -8.04 -17.07 -11.01
N VAL A 268 -7.34 -16.70 -12.08
CA VAL A 268 -7.85 -16.81 -13.45
C VAL A 268 -8.07 -18.27 -13.89
N ASP A 269 -7.26 -19.18 -13.38
CA ASP A 269 -7.37 -20.64 -13.56
C ASP A 269 -8.54 -21.26 -12.79
N VAL A 270 -8.96 -20.65 -11.67
CA VAL A 270 -10.08 -21.13 -10.84
C VAL A 270 -11.43 -20.63 -11.36
N ASN A 271 -11.55 -19.32 -11.65
CA ASN A 271 -12.80 -18.73 -12.15
C ASN A 271 -12.53 -17.57 -13.10
N MET A 272 -12.20 -17.92 -14.36
CA MET A 272 -11.91 -16.95 -15.42
C MET A 272 -13.00 -15.89 -15.63
N PRO A 273 -14.32 -16.21 -15.66
CA PRO A 273 -15.35 -15.19 -15.80
C PRO A 273 -15.35 -14.16 -14.66
N ALA A 274 -15.23 -14.60 -13.41
CA ALA A 274 -15.21 -13.71 -12.25
C ALA A 274 -13.92 -12.87 -12.21
N HIS A 275 -12.78 -13.46 -12.57
CA HIS A 275 -11.50 -12.76 -12.70
C HIS A 275 -11.58 -11.64 -13.74
N ASN A 276 -12.03 -11.97 -14.96
CA ASN A 276 -12.12 -11.02 -16.07
C ASN A 276 -13.14 -9.91 -15.80
N LEU A 277 -14.27 -10.23 -15.16
CA LEU A 277 -15.24 -9.23 -14.72
C LEU A 277 -14.62 -8.27 -13.71
N SER A 278 -13.83 -8.79 -12.77
CA SER A 278 -13.17 -7.99 -11.73
C SER A 278 -12.09 -7.07 -12.33
N ALA A 279 -11.20 -7.62 -13.15
CA ALA A 279 -10.15 -6.86 -13.81
C ALA A 279 -10.73 -5.78 -14.75
N SER A 280 -11.71 -6.14 -15.58
CA SER A 280 -12.39 -5.20 -16.48
C SER A 280 -13.20 -4.16 -15.70
N GLY A 281 -13.89 -4.57 -14.64
CA GLY A 281 -14.67 -3.68 -13.77
C GLY A 281 -13.81 -2.58 -13.15
N MET A 282 -12.61 -2.92 -12.69
CA MET A 282 -11.62 -1.95 -12.21
C MET A 282 -11.24 -0.94 -13.30
N ALA A 283 -10.91 -1.41 -14.50
CA ALA A 283 -10.57 -0.54 -15.63
C ALA A 283 -11.74 0.38 -16.03
N VAL A 284 -12.98 -0.11 -15.98
CA VAL A 284 -14.18 0.70 -16.25
C VAL A 284 -14.35 1.80 -15.20
N MET A 285 -14.19 1.50 -13.90
CA MET A 285 -14.26 2.54 -12.85
C MET A 285 -13.19 3.61 -13.04
N TYR A 286 -11.97 3.21 -13.41
CA TYR A 286 -10.89 4.12 -13.75
C TYR A 286 -11.23 5.02 -14.95
N LEU A 287 -11.77 4.46 -16.04
CA LEU A 287 -12.21 5.23 -17.20
C LEU A 287 -13.33 6.21 -16.85
N VAL A 288 -14.29 5.82 -16.01
CA VAL A 288 -15.34 6.70 -15.51
C VAL A 288 -14.74 7.88 -14.72
N LEU A 289 -13.72 7.64 -13.90
CA LEU A 289 -13.01 8.70 -13.16
C LEU A 289 -12.28 9.67 -14.10
N LEU A 290 -11.60 9.16 -15.14
CA LEU A 290 -10.88 9.98 -16.11
C LEU A 290 -11.81 10.82 -16.99
N ILE A 291 -12.80 10.17 -17.62
CA ILE A 291 -13.75 10.81 -18.54
C ILE A 291 -14.71 11.73 -17.78
N GLY A 292 -15.15 11.30 -16.60
CA GLY A 292 -15.99 12.09 -15.71
C GLY A 292 -15.25 13.18 -14.93
N GLY A 293 -13.92 13.15 -14.92
CA GLY A 293 -13.05 14.05 -14.16
C GLY A 293 -13.39 15.54 -14.30
N PRO A 294 -13.57 16.09 -15.52
CA PRO A 294 -13.97 17.48 -15.72
C PRO A 294 -15.30 17.87 -15.04
N ARG A 295 -16.19 16.90 -14.79
CA ARG A 295 -17.43 17.14 -14.05
C ARG A 295 -17.25 16.93 -12.55
N PHE A 296 -16.54 15.89 -12.13
CA PHE A 296 -16.35 15.56 -10.71
C PHE A 296 -15.46 16.57 -9.99
N PHE A 297 -14.43 17.08 -10.67
CA PHE A 297 -13.38 17.91 -10.08
C PHE A 297 -13.41 19.36 -10.59
N ARG A 298 -14.60 19.89 -10.89
CA ARG A 298 -14.76 21.30 -11.30
C ARG A 298 -14.17 22.21 -10.22
N GLY A 299 -13.17 23.00 -10.58
CA GLY A 299 -12.40 23.84 -9.66
C GLY A 299 -10.91 23.48 -9.57
N MET A 300 -10.52 22.28 -9.99
CA MET A 300 -9.11 21.88 -10.08
C MET A 300 -8.32 22.67 -11.15
N PRO A 301 -6.99 22.80 -11.00
CA PRO A 301 -6.14 23.47 -11.98
C PRO A 301 -6.14 22.74 -13.33
N ARG A 302 -5.93 23.50 -14.42
CA ARG A 302 -5.92 22.94 -15.80
C ARG A 302 -4.87 21.84 -15.99
N THR A 303 -3.75 21.95 -15.30
CA THR A 303 -2.65 20.98 -15.34
C THR A 303 -3.07 19.58 -14.88
N TYR A 304 -4.00 19.48 -13.92
CA TYR A 304 -4.60 18.20 -13.52
C TYR A 304 -5.37 17.54 -14.67
N PHE A 305 -6.16 18.32 -15.42
CA PHE A 305 -6.94 17.79 -16.55
C PHE A 305 -6.05 17.38 -17.71
N VAL A 306 -4.99 18.14 -18.01
CA VAL A 306 -3.99 17.76 -19.01
C VAL A 306 -3.33 16.44 -18.64
N ALA A 307 -2.90 16.28 -17.39
CA ALA A 307 -2.32 15.03 -16.92
C ALA A 307 -3.34 13.87 -17.03
N SER A 308 -4.57 14.06 -16.57
CA SER A 308 -5.63 13.04 -16.64
C SER A 308 -5.97 12.64 -18.08
N TRP A 309 -5.98 13.59 -19.02
CA TRP A 309 -6.18 13.29 -20.44
C TRP A 309 -4.98 12.60 -21.08
N ALA A 310 -3.75 12.88 -20.62
CA ALA A 310 -2.58 12.11 -21.04
C ALA A 310 -2.67 10.65 -20.59
N PHE A 311 -3.12 10.38 -19.35
CA PHE A 311 -3.40 9.02 -18.87
C PHE A 311 -4.53 8.34 -19.66
N LEU A 312 -5.59 9.09 -20.01
CA LEU A 312 -6.68 8.58 -20.85
C LEU A 312 -6.20 8.24 -22.28
N ALA A 313 -5.39 9.11 -22.88
CA ALA A 313 -4.82 8.89 -24.20
C ALA A 313 -3.85 7.71 -24.19
N ALA A 314 -3.01 7.57 -23.15
CA ALA A 314 -2.14 6.41 -22.97
C ALA A 314 -2.95 5.12 -22.83
N MET A 315 -4.04 5.13 -22.06
CA MET A 315 -4.95 3.98 -21.94
C MET A 315 -5.56 3.59 -23.29
N ALA A 316 -6.07 4.56 -24.05
CA ALA A 316 -6.62 4.32 -25.38
C ALA A 316 -5.56 3.77 -26.35
N ALA A 317 -4.34 4.33 -26.33
CA ALA A 317 -3.22 3.84 -27.13
C ALA A 317 -2.84 2.39 -26.75
N SER A 318 -2.79 2.07 -25.46
CA SER A 318 -2.52 0.70 -24.98
C SER A 318 -3.57 -0.29 -25.47
N VAL A 319 -4.86 0.09 -25.46
CA VAL A 319 -5.93 -0.75 -26.02
C VAL A 319 -5.76 -0.95 -27.52
N ILE A 320 -5.50 0.11 -28.29
CA ILE A 320 -5.29 0.03 -29.74
C ILE A 320 -4.11 -0.88 -30.09
N LEU A 321 -2.99 -0.73 -29.39
CA LEU A 321 -1.78 -1.53 -29.60
C LEU A 321 -1.97 -3.00 -29.21
N PHE A 322 -2.89 -3.29 -28.29
CA PHE A 322 -3.18 -4.65 -27.84
C PHE A 322 -4.19 -5.40 -28.73
N ILE A 323 -5.20 -4.71 -29.27
CA ILE A 323 -6.27 -5.35 -30.08
C ILE A 323 -5.68 -6.26 -31.18
N PRO A 324 -6.30 -7.43 -31.48
CA PRO A 324 -5.75 -8.41 -32.43
C PRO A 324 -5.40 -7.87 -33.82
N ALA A 325 -6.03 -6.78 -34.26
CA ALA A 325 -5.71 -6.10 -35.52
C ALA A 325 -4.31 -5.49 -35.55
N VAL A 326 -3.77 -5.07 -34.41
CA VAL A 326 -2.42 -4.50 -34.28
C VAL A 326 -1.46 -5.50 -33.66
N GLY A 327 -1.86 -6.15 -32.54
CA GLY A 327 -1.10 -7.24 -31.93
C GLY A 327 0.32 -6.88 -31.49
N TYR A 328 0.57 -5.63 -31.07
CA TYR A 328 1.90 -5.15 -30.72
C TYR A 328 2.35 -5.61 -29.32
N PHE A 329 1.41 -5.77 -28.38
CA PHE A 329 1.68 -6.21 -27.01
C PHE A 329 1.22 -7.64 -26.75
N SER A 330 1.96 -8.36 -25.90
CA SER A 330 1.41 -9.54 -25.22
C SER A 330 0.34 -9.11 -24.21
N LEU A 331 -0.54 -10.05 -23.81
CA LEU A 331 -1.54 -9.81 -22.79
C LEU A 331 -0.91 -9.36 -21.46
N THR A 332 0.19 -9.99 -21.05
CA THR A 332 1.00 -9.58 -19.89
C THR A 332 1.43 -8.11 -19.97
N ALA A 333 2.00 -7.69 -21.10
CA ALA A 333 2.49 -6.32 -21.27
C ALA A 333 1.33 -5.31 -21.19
N PHE A 334 0.20 -5.65 -21.80
CA PHE A 334 -1.01 -4.85 -21.71
C PHE A 334 -1.50 -4.70 -20.26
N GLU A 335 -1.60 -5.80 -19.51
CA GLU A 335 -2.03 -5.79 -18.12
C GLU A 335 -1.10 -4.97 -17.22
N ILE A 336 0.22 -5.13 -17.35
CA ILE A 336 1.21 -4.34 -16.60
C ILE A 336 1.05 -2.85 -16.90
N ILE A 337 0.88 -2.46 -18.16
CA ILE A 337 0.71 -1.06 -18.55
C ILE A 337 -0.60 -0.50 -17.97
N VAL A 338 -1.71 -1.24 -18.08
CA VAL A 338 -3.00 -0.82 -17.50
C VAL A 338 -2.90 -0.61 -15.99
N PHE A 339 -2.28 -1.56 -15.28
CA PHE A 339 -2.03 -1.46 -13.85
C PHE A 339 -1.17 -0.23 -13.50
N ALA A 340 -0.07 -0.03 -14.23
CA ALA A 340 0.81 1.12 -14.04
C ALA A 340 0.11 2.46 -14.32
N LEU A 341 -0.76 2.52 -15.33
CA LEU A 341 -1.56 3.71 -15.64
C LEU A 341 -2.57 4.04 -14.55
N ILE A 342 -3.31 3.04 -14.04
CA ILE A 342 -4.28 3.22 -12.95
C ILE A 342 -3.57 3.79 -11.73
N PHE A 343 -2.52 3.11 -11.25
CA PHE A 343 -1.81 3.50 -10.05
C PHE A 343 -0.98 4.79 -10.21
N GLY A 344 -0.40 5.00 -11.38
CA GLY A 344 0.29 6.25 -11.74
C GLY A 344 -0.65 7.44 -11.75
N TRP A 345 -1.85 7.29 -12.31
CA TRP A 345 -2.85 8.35 -12.29
C TRP A 345 -3.33 8.64 -10.86
N ILE A 346 -3.58 7.61 -10.03
CA ILE A 346 -3.95 7.79 -8.62
C ILE A 346 -2.90 8.64 -7.89
N ALA A 347 -1.61 8.34 -8.10
CA ALA A 347 -0.52 9.10 -7.50
C ALA A 347 -0.53 10.58 -7.90
N VAL A 348 -0.77 10.87 -9.20
CA VAL A 348 -0.88 12.25 -9.71
C VAL A 348 -2.12 12.95 -9.17
N PHE A 349 -3.27 12.27 -9.20
CA PHE A 349 -4.55 12.76 -8.68
C PHE A 349 -4.42 13.25 -7.24
N ILE A 350 -3.78 12.46 -6.38
CA ILE A 350 -3.63 12.79 -4.96
C ILE A 350 -2.70 13.97 -4.74
N ARG A 351 -1.61 14.07 -5.51
CA ARG A 351 -0.73 15.23 -5.44
C ARG A 351 -1.49 16.51 -5.76
N PHE A 352 -2.31 16.50 -6.81
CA PHE A 352 -3.17 17.63 -7.13
C PHE A 352 -4.22 17.90 -6.04
N LEU A 353 -4.84 16.85 -5.50
CA LEU A 353 -5.82 16.99 -4.42
C LEU A 353 -5.22 17.63 -3.17
N GLY A 354 -3.99 17.24 -2.80
CA GLY A 354 -3.29 17.77 -1.64
C GLY A 354 -2.79 19.21 -1.77
N VAL A 355 -2.66 19.74 -2.99
CA VAL A 355 -2.26 21.14 -3.23
C VAL A 355 -3.41 22.03 -3.70
N ALA A 356 -4.58 21.45 -4.03
CA ALA A 356 -5.70 22.17 -4.63
C ALA A 356 -6.21 23.36 -3.80
N GLY A 357 -5.99 23.33 -2.48
CA GLY A 357 -6.38 24.43 -1.60
C GLY A 357 -5.24 25.29 -1.07
N ARG A 358 -4.02 25.09 -1.58
CA ARG A 358 -2.91 26.01 -1.30
C ARG A 358 -3.02 27.20 -2.24
N LYS A 359 -2.69 28.39 -1.73
CA LYS A 359 -2.52 29.59 -2.56
C LYS A 359 -1.12 29.55 -3.18
N ASP A 360 -1.02 30.05 -4.41
CA ASP A 360 0.27 30.21 -5.11
C ASP A 360 1.15 31.27 -4.43
#